data_AF-A0A1G2YGY4-F1
#
_entry.id   AF-A0A1G2YGY4-F1
#
_cell.length_a   1.000
_cell.length_b   1.000
_cell.length_c   1.000
_cell.angle_alpha   90.00
_cell.angle_beta   90.00
_cell.angle_gamma   90.00
#
_symmetry.space_group_name_H-M   'P 1'
#
loop_
_entity.id
_entity.type
_entity.pdbx_description
1 polymer ?
#
loop_
_entity_poly.entity_id
_entity_poly.type
_entity_poly.pdbx_seq_one_letter_code
_entity_poly.pdbx_strand_id
1 'polypeptide(L)'
;MSDSTVRKKKKNNLITDWLLYLALRILVFFLYLFNVETNLNTACFLGRLLWKHYHRGRNRALDNLHASFPEKSEQWIWQTGRRSFEHIAMLAVDVLFTPRLVKKYNWRNYSRYKTVERAKWLMKEDKGILMVAAHYGNFEIMGYLLGLFGFNIYSVARPLDNRFINNYLYKVRQKAGQKIIHKKGAAELMGKISSEGATLCFIADQDAGKKGIFVDFFGRKASTYKSIGLLAITNNIPIAVGYSRRLDNKFYFEIGINRIIFPQEWAEKDDPLTWITAEYTMAIEQFVREDPSQYWWLHRRWKHRPKEEEQHSLTE
;
A
#
# COMPACT_ATOMS: atom_id res chain seq x y z
N MET A 1 -24.88 -9.46 -30.47
CA MET A 1 -24.53 -8.02 -30.45
C MET A 1 -25.35 -7.36 -29.35
N SER A 2 -24.77 -7.14 -28.17
CA SER A 2 -25.33 -6.20 -27.20
C SER A 2 -24.20 -5.30 -26.71
N ASP A 3 -24.54 -4.02 -26.74
CA ASP A 3 -23.64 -2.89 -26.78
C ASP A 3 -23.09 -2.62 -25.37
N SER A 4 -21.87 -3.06 -25.09
CA SER A 4 -21.19 -2.70 -23.84
C SER A 4 -20.75 -1.24 -23.93
N THR A 5 -21.64 -0.35 -23.50
CA THR A 5 -21.37 1.08 -23.34
C THR A 5 -20.23 1.28 -22.35
N VAL A 6 -19.01 1.38 -22.88
CA VAL A 6 -17.84 1.85 -22.15
C VAL A 6 -18.15 3.28 -21.69
N ARG A 7 -18.51 3.43 -20.41
CA ARG A 7 -18.70 4.74 -19.76
C ARG A 7 -17.45 5.58 -20.02
N LYS A 8 -17.53 6.53 -20.97
CA LYS A 8 -16.47 7.53 -21.23
C LYS A 8 -16.23 8.27 -19.92
N LYS A 9 -15.03 8.10 -19.36
CA LYS A 9 -14.58 8.78 -18.15
C LYS A 9 -14.67 10.30 -18.41
N LYS A 10 -15.54 11.01 -17.68
CA LYS A 10 -15.74 12.46 -17.82
C LYS A 10 -14.37 13.14 -17.73
N LYS A 11 -13.93 13.84 -18.78
CA LYS A 11 -12.70 14.65 -18.72
C LYS A 11 -12.93 15.70 -17.63
N ASN A 12 -12.11 15.69 -16.58
CA ASN A 12 -12.20 16.72 -15.55
C ASN A 12 -12.03 18.11 -16.17
N ASN A 13 -12.82 19.07 -15.70
CA ASN A 13 -12.68 20.47 -16.10
C ASN A 13 -11.32 20.98 -15.57
N LEU A 14 -10.48 21.49 -16.47
CA LEU A 14 -9.14 21.99 -16.18
C LEU A 14 -9.14 23.06 -15.08
N ILE A 15 -10.14 23.95 -15.09
CA ILE A 15 -10.28 25.02 -14.10
C ILE A 15 -10.59 24.41 -12.73
N THR A 16 -11.51 23.46 -12.66
CA THR A 16 -11.84 22.76 -11.41
C THR A 16 -10.63 22.00 -10.86
N ASP A 17 -9.89 21.28 -11.72
CA ASP A 17 -8.66 20.59 -11.31
C ASP A 17 -7.63 21.58 -10.75
N TRP A 18 -7.47 22.74 -11.38
CA TRP A 18 -6.55 23.78 -10.94
C TRP A 18 -6.99 24.43 -9.62
N LEU A 19 -8.28 24.75 -9.46
CA LEU A 19 -8.85 25.29 -8.22
C LEU A 19 -8.68 24.32 -7.05
N LEU A 20 -8.93 23.02 -7.26
CA LEU A 20 -8.70 21.99 -6.25
C LEU A 20 -7.22 21.88 -5.89
N TYR A 21 -6.32 22.04 -6.86
CA TYR A 21 -4.89 22.10 -6.60
C TYR A 21 -4.51 23.34 -5.78
N LEU A 22 -5.03 24.52 -6.13
CA LEU A 22 -4.80 25.74 -5.36
C LEU A 22 -5.31 25.60 -3.92
N ALA A 23 -6.51 25.04 -3.73
CA ALA A 23 -7.07 24.74 -2.42
C ALA A 23 -6.16 23.80 -1.62
N LEU A 24 -5.63 22.74 -2.25
CA LEU A 24 -4.64 21.86 -1.62
C LEU A 24 -3.38 22.64 -1.21
N ARG A 25 -2.87 23.54 -2.04
CA ARG A 25 -1.67 24.34 -1.74
C ARG A 25 -1.89 25.29 -0.57
N ILE A 26 -3.06 25.94 -0.52
CA ILE A 26 -3.46 26.80 0.59
C ILE A 26 -3.59 25.97 1.87
N LEU A 27 -4.25 24.80 1.81
CA LEU A 27 -4.34 23.89 2.94
C LEU A 27 -2.95 23.50 3.45
N VAL A 28 -2.05 23.08 2.56
CA VAL A 28 -0.67 22.72 2.92
C VAL A 28 0.07 23.88 3.60
N PHE A 29 -0.12 25.11 3.10
CA PHE A 29 0.45 26.31 3.72
C PHE A 29 -0.03 26.47 5.18
N PHE A 30 -1.34 26.36 5.43
CA PHE A 30 -1.89 26.46 6.78
C PHE A 30 -1.45 25.31 7.69
N LEU A 31 -1.40 24.07 7.18
CA LEU A 31 -0.91 22.93 7.95
C LEU A 31 0.53 23.17 8.44
N TYR A 32 1.38 23.79 7.62
CA TYR A 32 2.77 24.08 7.96
C TYR A 32 2.97 25.20 8.99
N LEU A 33 1.92 25.94 9.36
CA LEU A 33 1.98 26.89 10.48
C LEU A 33 2.01 26.18 11.84
N PHE A 34 1.58 24.91 11.88
CA PHE A 34 1.54 24.10 13.10
C PHE A 34 2.59 22.99 13.06
N ASN A 35 3.03 22.54 14.24
CA ASN A 35 3.93 21.40 14.32
C ASN A 35 3.22 20.11 13.84
N VAL A 36 4.01 19.08 13.50
CA VAL A 36 3.46 17.85 12.92
C VAL A 36 2.52 17.11 13.89
N GLU A 37 2.81 17.13 15.18
CA GLU A 37 2.00 16.44 16.20
C GLU A 37 0.62 17.07 16.37
N THR A 38 0.52 18.40 16.33
CA THR A 38 -0.75 19.13 16.31
C THR A 38 -1.57 18.75 15.07
N ASN A 39 -0.94 18.68 13.90
CA ASN A 39 -1.61 18.27 12.67
C ASN A 39 -2.06 16.79 12.74
N LEU A 40 -1.28 15.90 13.36
CA LEU A 40 -1.67 14.50 13.57
C LEU A 40 -2.86 14.36 14.53
N ASN A 41 -2.92 15.17 15.59
CA ASN A 41 -4.08 15.21 16.49
C ASN A 41 -5.35 15.68 15.76
N THR A 42 -5.23 16.74 14.93
CA THR A 42 -6.31 17.19 14.05
C THR A 42 -6.72 16.08 13.09
N ALA A 43 -5.76 15.37 12.49
CA ALA A 43 -6.04 14.24 11.60
C ALA A 43 -6.77 13.10 12.32
N CYS A 44 -6.40 12.77 13.56
CA CYS A 44 -7.14 11.79 14.37
C CYS A 44 -8.59 12.24 14.58
N PHE A 45 -8.81 13.51 14.92
CA PHE A 45 -10.16 14.06 15.06
C PHE A 45 -10.96 13.94 13.74
N LEU A 46 -10.36 14.31 12.60
CA LEU A 46 -10.98 14.16 11.29
C LEU A 46 -11.27 12.68 10.96
N GLY A 47 -10.37 11.77 11.33
CA GLY A 47 -10.58 10.32 11.21
C GLY A 47 -11.78 9.83 12.02
N ARG A 48 -11.99 10.35 13.24
CA ARG A 48 -13.21 10.06 14.02
C ARG A 48 -14.47 10.61 13.36
N LEU A 49 -14.41 11.79 12.75
CA LEU A 49 -15.53 12.34 11.99
C LEU A 49 -15.83 11.47 10.76
N LEU A 50 -14.79 11.02 10.04
CA LEU A 50 -14.94 10.08 8.93
C LEU A 50 -15.58 8.77 9.40
N TRP A 51 -15.14 8.20 10.53
CA TRP A 51 -15.77 7.01 11.12
C TRP A 51 -17.25 7.24 11.47
N LYS A 52 -17.58 8.41 12.05
CA LYS A 52 -18.94 8.76 12.45
C LYS A 52 -19.88 8.90 11.24
N HIS A 53 -19.45 9.61 10.21
CA HIS A 53 -20.31 10.04 9.09
C HIS A 53 -20.21 9.17 7.83
N TYR A 54 -19.08 8.49 7.59
CA TYR A 54 -18.92 7.62 6.42
C TYR A 54 -19.38 6.18 6.71
N HIS A 55 -20.69 6.02 6.91
CA HIS A 55 -21.33 4.74 7.27
C HIS A 55 -20.93 3.57 6.37
N ARG A 56 -20.87 3.78 5.04
CA ARG A 56 -20.51 2.73 4.08
C ARG A 56 -19.07 2.23 4.25
N GLY A 57 -18.14 3.12 4.60
CA GLY A 57 -16.75 2.73 4.87
C GLY A 57 -16.64 2.04 6.22
N ARG A 58 -17.30 2.60 7.24
CA ARG A 58 -17.36 2.04 8.59
C ARG A 58 -17.89 0.61 8.59
N ASN A 59 -19.07 0.39 8.01
CA ASN A 59 -19.70 -0.94 8.02
C ASN A 59 -18.78 -1.97 7.35
N ARG A 60 -18.16 -1.63 6.21
CA ARG A 60 -17.19 -2.53 5.57
C ARG A 60 -15.97 -2.82 6.44
N ALA A 61 -15.46 -1.82 7.15
CA ALA A 61 -14.34 -2.04 8.06
C ALA A 61 -14.73 -2.97 9.21
N LEU A 62 -15.93 -2.80 9.78
CA LEU A 62 -16.49 -3.70 10.79
C LEU A 62 -16.65 -5.12 10.23
N ASP A 63 -17.32 -5.29 9.07
CA ASP A 63 -17.51 -6.60 8.43
C ASP A 63 -16.18 -7.33 8.19
N ASN A 64 -15.19 -6.61 7.68
CA ASN A 64 -13.87 -7.17 7.45
C ASN A 64 -13.16 -7.54 8.75
N LEU A 65 -13.30 -6.73 9.80
CA LEU A 65 -12.71 -7.00 11.12
C LEU A 65 -13.38 -8.20 11.80
N HIS A 66 -14.71 -8.27 11.84
CA HIS A 66 -15.45 -9.41 12.42
C HIS A 66 -15.01 -10.73 11.77
N ALA A 67 -14.94 -10.74 10.44
CA ALA A 67 -14.56 -11.95 9.72
C ALA A 67 -13.05 -12.27 9.78
N SER A 68 -12.20 -11.33 10.20
CA SER A 68 -10.75 -11.52 10.31
C SER A 68 -10.29 -11.82 11.74
N PHE A 69 -11.09 -11.43 12.73
CA PHE A 69 -10.85 -11.58 14.17
C PHE A 69 -12.14 -11.99 14.89
N PRO A 70 -12.73 -13.14 14.56
CA PRO A 70 -14.00 -13.59 15.15
C PRO A 70 -13.90 -13.83 16.67
N GLU A 71 -12.69 -14.00 17.20
CA GLU A 71 -12.41 -14.19 18.62
C GLU A 71 -12.40 -12.89 19.44
N LYS A 72 -12.45 -11.72 18.78
CA LYS A 72 -12.37 -10.41 19.46
C LYS A 72 -13.75 -9.88 19.81
N SER A 73 -13.82 -9.09 20.88
CA SER A 73 -15.06 -8.46 21.33
C SER A 73 -15.51 -7.33 20.39
N GLU A 74 -16.81 -7.06 20.37
CA GLU A 74 -17.41 -5.92 19.65
C GLU A 74 -16.74 -4.58 19.96
N GLN A 75 -16.39 -4.36 21.24
CA GLN A 75 -15.69 -3.16 21.66
C GLN A 75 -14.31 -3.05 21.00
N TRP A 76 -13.56 -4.15 20.94
CA TRP A 76 -12.26 -4.19 20.29
C TRP A 76 -12.38 -3.95 18.79
N ILE A 77 -13.36 -4.58 18.13
CA ILE A 77 -13.63 -4.41 16.70
C ILE A 77 -13.96 -2.94 16.38
N TRP A 78 -14.85 -2.33 17.16
CA TRP A 78 -15.23 -0.93 16.99
C TRP A 78 -14.05 0.03 17.19
N GLN A 79 -13.26 -0.18 18.25
CA GLN A 79 -12.09 0.65 18.54
C GLN A 79 -11.01 0.53 17.46
N THR A 80 -10.73 -0.70 17.02
CA THR A 80 -9.75 -1.00 15.96
C THR A 80 -10.17 -0.39 14.63
N GLY A 81 -11.45 -0.56 14.25
CA GLY A 81 -12.01 0.03 13.03
C GLY A 81 -11.93 1.56 13.04
N ARG A 82 -12.34 2.20 14.14
CA ARG A 82 -12.21 3.65 14.33
C ARG A 82 -10.75 4.10 14.22
N ARG A 83 -9.83 3.38 14.89
CA ARG A 83 -8.41 3.73 14.91
C ARG A 83 -7.78 3.60 13.50
N SER A 84 -8.21 2.63 12.70
CA SER A 84 -7.82 2.52 11.28
C SER A 84 -8.21 3.75 10.48
N PHE A 85 -9.40 4.33 10.72
CA PHE A 85 -9.82 5.59 10.09
C PHE A 85 -8.98 6.80 10.54
N GLU A 86 -8.58 6.84 11.82
CA GLU A 86 -7.63 7.83 12.32
C GLU A 86 -6.28 7.71 11.59
N HIS A 87 -5.72 6.51 11.44
CA HIS A 87 -4.46 6.29 10.72
C HIS A 87 -4.53 6.66 9.23
N ILE A 88 -5.66 6.44 8.56
CA ILE A 88 -5.86 6.89 7.17
C ILE A 88 -5.79 8.40 7.05
N ALA A 89 -6.44 9.13 7.96
CA ALA A 89 -6.37 10.59 7.99
C ALA A 89 -4.94 11.07 8.32
N MET A 90 -4.27 10.39 9.25
CA MET A 90 -2.87 10.69 9.60
C MET A 90 -1.93 10.48 8.42
N LEU A 91 -2.14 9.47 7.56
CA LEU A 91 -1.31 9.26 6.37
C LEU A 91 -1.32 10.48 5.43
N ALA A 92 -2.44 11.19 5.32
CA ALA A 92 -2.50 12.40 4.51
C ALA A 92 -1.55 13.48 5.04
N VAL A 93 -1.49 13.67 6.36
CA VAL A 93 -0.51 14.55 7.01
C VAL A 93 0.90 14.00 6.77
N ASP A 94 1.09 12.69 6.91
CA ASP A 94 2.41 12.08 6.75
C ASP A 94 3.04 12.37 5.39
N VAL A 95 2.28 12.14 4.32
CA VAL A 95 2.73 12.35 2.95
C VAL A 95 3.10 13.81 2.70
N LEU A 96 2.37 14.74 3.30
CA LEU A 96 2.62 16.18 3.15
C LEU A 96 3.82 16.67 3.97
N PHE A 97 4.08 16.07 5.14
CA PHE A 97 5.17 16.50 6.04
C PHE A 97 6.49 15.76 5.79
N THR A 98 6.45 14.51 5.29
CA THR A 98 7.66 13.68 5.06
C THR A 98 8.73 14.43 4.26
N PRO A 99 8.46 15.05 3.10
CA PRO A 99 9.49 15.72 2.32
C PRO A 99 10.12 16.94 3.00
N ARG A 100 9.41 17.53 3.98
CA ARG A 100 9.87 18.69 4.75
C ARG A 100 10.72 18.25 5.94
N LEU A 101 10.26 17.27 6.70
CA LEU A 101 10.87 16.84 7.96
C LEU A 101 12.03 15.86 7.75
N VAL A 102 11.84 14.89 6.86
CA VAL A 102 12.74 13.74 6.72
C VAL A 102 13.80 14.03 5.67
N LYS A 103 15.06 14.08 6.10
CA LYS A 103 16.25 14.30 5.28
C LYS A 103 17.28 13.19 5.55
N LYS A 104 18.24 13.04 4.63
CA LYS A 104 19.26 11.98 4.72
C LYS A 104 20.09 12.05 6.01
N TYR A 105 20.29 13.24 6.59
CA TYR A 105 21.07 13.42 7.81
C TYR A 105 20.26 13.26 9.11
N ASN A 106 18.93 13.38 9.08
CA ASN A 106 18.08 13.37 10.29
C ASN A 106 16.99 12.28 10.29
N TRP A 107 16.95 11.39 9.30
CA TRP A 107 15.89 10.38 9.15
C TRP A 107 15.66 9.50 10.40
N ARG A 108 16.71 9.27 11.19
CA ARG A 108 16.66 8.50 12.45
C ARG A 108 15.80 9.16 13.53
N ASN A 109 15.59 10.48 13.45
CA ASN A 109 14.71 11.19 14.37
C ASN A 109 13.23 10.87 14.12
N TYR A 110 12.91 10.27 12.96
CA TYR A 110 11.54 10.01 12.52
C TYR A 110 11.29 8.54 12.18
N SER A 111 12.32 7.71 12.18
CA SER A 111 12.16 6.30 11.90
C SER A 111 13.31 5.45 12.41
N ARG A 112 13.01 4.19 12.71
CA ARG A 112 14.00 3.14 12.98
C ARG A 112 13.81 1.97 12.03
N TYR A 113 14.87 1.22 11.82
CA TYR A 113 14.85 0.01 11.02
C TYR A 113 14.82 -1.25 11.87
N LYS A 114 14.08 -2.26 11.41
CA LYS A 114 14.01 -3.60 12.00
C LYS A 114 14.16 -4.65 10.91
N THR A 115 15.19 -5.49 10.98
CA THR A 115 15.39 -6.61 10.05
C THR A 115 15.52 -6.20 8.58
N VAL A 116 16.02 -4.99 8.27
CA VAL A 116 16.11 -4.50 6.88
C VAL A 116 17.41 -4.83 6.17
N GLU A 117 18.45 -5.25 6.91
CA GLU A 117 19.82 -5.30 6.39
C GLU A 117 19.96 -6.25 5.20
N ARG A 118 19.34 -7.44 5.26
CA ARG A 118 19.38 -8.39 4.14
C ARG A 118 18.75 -7.82 2.87
N ALA A 119 17.61 -7.12 2.99
CA ALA A 119 16.97 -6.49 1.84
C ALA A 119 17.83 -5.35 1.28
N LYS A 120 18.48 -4.54 2.12
CA LYS A 120 19.41 -3.49 1.67
C LYS A 120 20.58 -4.07 0.87
N TRP A 121 21.15 -5.20 1.30
CA TRP A 121 22.21 -5.88 0.56
C TRP A 121 21.72 -6.39 -0.80
N LEU A 122 20.57 -7.05 -0.84
CA LEU A 122 19.97 -7.52 -2.10
C LEU A 122 19.69 -6.37 -3.08
N MET A 123 19.21 -5.23 -2.57
CA MET A 123 19.01 -4.02 -3.37
C MET A 123 20.32 -3.40 -3.88
N LYS A 124 21.47 -3.70 -3.26
CA LYS A 124 22.81 -3.23 -3.69
C LYS A 124 23.54 -4.21 -4.61
N GLU A 125 23.09 -5.46 -4.68
CA GLU A 125 23.62 -6.40 -5.67
C GLU A 125 23.21 -6.05 -7.10
N ASP A 126 22.23 -5.15 -7.28
CA ASP A 126 21.72 -4.72 -8.58
C ASP A 126 21.32 -5.90 -9.49
N LYS A 127 20.75 -6.95 -8.88
CA LYS A 127 20.18 -8.13 -9.57
C LYS A 127 18.66 -8.12 -9.66
N GLY A 128 18.04 -7.04 -9.18
CA GLY A 128 16.59 -6.89 -9.12
C GLY A 128 15.99 -7.51 -7.86
N ILE A 129 14.96 -6.85 -7.33
CA ILE A 129 14.20 -7.31 -6.16
C ILE A 129 12.80 -6.72 -6.21
N LEU A 130 11.81 -7.52 -5.81
CA LEU A 130 10.45 -7.01 -5.62
C LEU A 130 10.26 -6.61 -4.15
N MET A 131 9.93 -5.35 -3.89
CA MET A 131 9.53 -4.87 -2.57
C MET A 131 8.02 -4.82 -2.49
N VAL A 132 7.42 -5.65 -1.62
CA VAL A 132 5.97 -5.76 -1.46
C VAL A 132 5.57 -5.21 -0.09
N ALA A 133 4.54 -4.36 -0.07
CA ALA A 133 3.92 -3.88 1.16
C ALA A 133 2.39 -3.85 1.00
N ALA A 134 1.71 -3.32 2.02
CA ALA A 134 0.26 -3.16 2.07
C ALA A 134 -0.12 -1.72 2.42
N HIS A 135 -1.40 -1.38 2.33
CA HIS A 135 -1.94 -0.14 2.89
C HIS A 135 -1.99 -0.25 4.42
N TYR A 136 -0.80 -0.18 5.01
CA TYR A 136 -0.53 -0.38 6.43
C TYR A 136 0.43 0.70 6.94
N GLY A 137 0.06 1.34 8.04
CA GLY A 137 0.81 2.43 8.65
C GLY A 137 1.19 3.50 7.61
N ASN A 138 2.48 3.83 7.50
CA ASN A 138 2.97 4.79 6.52
C ASN A 138 3.87 4.11 5.47
N PHE A 139 3.26 3.39 4.52
CA PHE A 139 3.99 2.73 3.43
C PHE A 139 4.70 3.72 2.48
N GLU A 140 4.28 5.00 2.43
CA GLU A 140 4.89 6.03 1.56
C GLU A 140 6.29 6.44 2.04
N ILE A 141 6.53 6.50 3.36
CA ILE A 141 7.85 6.86 3.90
C ILE A 141 8.92 5.82 3.54
N MET A 142 8.53 4.56 3.36
CA MET A 142 9.44 3.49 2.94
C MET A 142 9.97 3.79 1.53
N GLY A 143 9.08 4.07 0.56
CA GLY A 143 9.48 4.45 -0.79
C GLY A 143 10.28 5.75 -0.81
N TYR A 144 9.88 6.74 -0.01
CA TYR A 144 10.60 8.01 0.12
C TYR A 144 12.05 7.82 0.60
N LEU A 145 12.25 7.05 1.68
CA LEU A 145 13.58 6.81 2.23
C LEU A 145 14.46 5.99 1.29
N LEU A 146 13.91 4.96 0.63
CA LEU A 146 14.66 4.18 -0.36
C LEU A 146 15.17 5.07 -1.50
N GLY A 147 14.33 5.98 -2.01
CA GLY A 147 14.77 6.99 -2.96
C GLY A 147 15.86 7.88 -2.36
N LEU A 148 15.64 8.40 -1.15
CA LEU A 148 16.52 9.38 -0.50
C LEU A 148 17.93 8.83 -0.25
N PHE A 149 18.07 7.52 -0.06
CA PHE A 149 19.35 6.82 0.06
C PHE A 149 19.97 6.40 -1.29
N GLY A 150 19.32 6.72 -2.41
CA GLY A 150 19.84 6.50 -3.76
C GLY A 150 19.67 5.07 -4.24
N PHE A 151 18.73 4.30 -3.70
CA PHE A 151 18.38 3.00 -4.29
C PHE A 151 17.63 3.21 -5.62
N ASN A 152 17.93 2.39 -6.63
CA ASN A 152 17.26 2.45 -7.93
C ASN A 152 15.85 1.83 -7.83
N ILE A 153 14.90 2.61 -7.34
CA ILE A 153 13.53 2.14 -7.09
C ILE A 153 12.53 2.64 -8.12
N TYR A 154 11.59 1.76 -8.47
CA TYR A 154 10.42 2.08 -9.27
C TYR A 154 9.16 1.63 -8.54
N SER A 155 8.19 2.51 -8.36
CA SER A 155 6.91 2.15 -7.76
C SER A 155 5.80 2.11 -8.80
N VAL A 156 4.98 1.07 -8.72
CA VAL A 156 3.86 0.87 -9.65
C VAL A 156 2.63 1.55 -9.07
N ALA A 157 2.20 2.64 -9.69
CA ALA A 157 1.08 3.43 -9.20
C ALA A 157 0.13 3.85 -10.33
N ARG A 158 -1.15 4.02 -9.97
CA ARG A 158 -2.12 4.67 -10.85
C ARG A 158 -2.00 6.20 -10.67
N PRO A 159 -1.98 6.99 -11.76
CA PRO A 159 -2.11 8.44 -11.65
C PRO A 159 -3.35 8.86 -10.86
N LEU A 160 -3.23 9.95 -10.09
CA LEU A 160 -4.41 10.62 -9.55
C LEU A 160 -5.21 11.24 -10.68
N ASP A 161 -6.53 11.32 -10.50
CA ASP A 161 -7.42 11.84 -11.53
C ASP A 161 -7.20 13.36 -11.77
N ASN A 162 -6.80 14.12 -10.73
CA ASN A 162 -6.39 15.52 -10.86
C ASN A 162 -4.93 15.63 -11.28
N ARG A 163 -4.68 16.19 -12.48
CA ARG A 163 -3.34 16.27 -13.08
C ARG A 163 -2.36 17.15 -12.30
N PHE A 164 -2.80 18.24 -11.69
CA PHE A 164 -1.92 19.19 -11.00
C PHE A 164 -1.44 18.61 -9.67
N ILE A 165 -2.37 18.00 -8.91
CA ILE A 165 -2.04 17.27 -7.69
C ILE A 165 -1.14 16.07 -8.02
N ASN A 166 -1.45 15.33 -9.08
CA ASN A 166 -0.61 14.24 -9.56
C ASN A 166 0.83 14.74 -9.82
N ASN A 167 0.98 15.78 -10.63
CA ASN A 167 2.30 16.33 -10.98
C ASN A 167 3.07 16.85 -9.77
N TYR A 168 2.40 17.45 -8.80
CA TYR A 168 3.04 17.88 -7.55
C TYR A 168 3.61 16.70 -6.77
N LEU A 169 2.81 15.66 -6.51
CA LEU A 169 3.26 14.48 -5.77
C LEU A 169 4.34 13.70 -6.53
N TYR A 170 4.23 13.61 -7.86
CA TYR A 170 5.26 13.00 -8.70
C TYR A 170 6.60 13.72 -8.57
N LYS A 171 6.61 15.06 -8.66
CA LYS A 171 7.83 15.85 -8.47
C LYS A 171 8.44 15.65 -7.09
N VAL A 172 7.62 15.52 -6.04
CA VAL A 172 8.11 15.24 -4.68
C VAL A 172 8.82 13.88 -4.62
N ARG A 173 8.20 12.82 -5.16
CA ARG A 173 8.78 11.47 -5.19
C ARG A 173 10.05 11.41 -6.06
N GLN A 174 10.05 12.06 -7.23
CA GLN A 174 11.22 12.13 -8.10
C GLN A 174 12.39 12.90 -7.49
N LYS A 175 12.13 14.01 -6.78
CA LYS A 175 13.18 14.73 -6.04
C LYS A 175 13.79 13.88 -4.94
N ALA A 176 13.02 12.96 -4.37
CA ALA A 176 13.55 11.99 -3.43
C ALA A 176 14.33 10.87 -4.14
N GLY A 177 14.28 10.71 -5.46
CA GLY A 177 14.98 9.64 -6.19
C GLY A 177 14.09 8.48 -6.64
N GLN A 178 12.79 8.52 -6.34
CA GLN A 178 11.83 7.47 -6.71
C GLN A 178 11.29 7.68 -8.13
N LYS A 179 11.26 6.61 -8.93
CA LYS A 179 10.65 6.60 -10.26
C LYS A 179 9.26 5.95 -10.20
N ILE A 180 8.32 6.39 -11.02
CA ILE A 180 6.94 5.89 -11.02
C ILE A 180 6.60 5.26 -12.36
N ILE A 181 6.15 4.01 -12.33
CA ILE A 181 5.66 3.29 -13.51
C ILE A 181 4.13 3.36 -13.52
N HIS A 182 3.56 3.80 -14.63
CA HIS A 182 2.13 3.81 -14.84
C HIS A 182 1.61 2.41 -15.17
N LYS A 183 0.57 1.94 -14.48
CA LYS A 183 0.04 0.56 -14.57
C LYS A 183 -0.35 0.07 -15.99
N LYS A 184 -0.62 0.96 -16.96
CA LYS A 184 -1.00 0.56 -18.34
C LYS A 184 0.25 0.25 -19.18
N GLY A 185 0.35 -0.96 -19.73
CA GLY A 185 1.51 -1.39 -20.52
C GLY A 185 2.77 -1.68 -19.69
N ALA A 186 2.64 -1.71 -18.36
CA ALA A 186 3.77 -1.78 -17.44
C ALA A 186 4.49 -3.14 -17.42
N ALA A 187 3.88 -4.23 -17.88
CA ALA A 187 4.41 -5.58 -17.66
C ALA A 187 5.79 -5.79 -18.31
N GLU A 188 5.92 -5.42 -19.59
CA GLU A 188 7.17 -5.50 -20.34
C GLU A 188 8.24 -4.56 -19.75
N LEU A 189 7.83 -3.32 -19.44
CA LEU A 189 8.71 -2.33 -18.81
C LEU A 189 9.20 -2.78 -17.44
N MET A 190 8.34 -3.40 -16.63
CA MET A 190 8.70 -3.95 -15.32
C MET A 190 9.69 -5.11 -15.45
N GLY A 191 9.48 -6.01 -16.42
CA GLY A 191 10.45 -7.07 -16.72
C GLY A 191 11.83 -6.49 -17.04
N LYS A 192 11.89 -5.56 -17.99
CA LYS A 192 13.15 -4.89 -18.38
C LYS A 192 13.84 -4.18 -17.20
N ILE A 193 13.10 -3.35 -16.47
CA ILE A 193 13.65 -2.58 -15.34
C ILE A 193 14.17 -3.52 -14.25
N SER A 194 13.48 -4.63 -14.02
CA SER A 194 13.90 -5.60 -13.03
C SER A 194 15.15 -6.36 -13.46
N SER A 195 15.26 -6.73 -14.74
CA SER A 195 16.47 -7.35 -15.30
C SER A 195 17.67 -6.41 -15.34
N GLU A 196 17.43 -5.09 -15.35
CA GLU A 196 18.47 -4.05 -15.21
C GLU A 196 18.87 -3.81 -13.74
N GLY A 197 18.42 -4.66 -12.82
CA GLY A 197 18.85 -4.63 -11.43
C GLY A 197 18.01 -3.78 -10.49
N ALA A 198 16.97 -3.11 -10.99
CA ALA A 198 16.20 -2.18 -10.19
C ALA A 198 15.25 -2.86 -9.19
N THR A 199 14.91 -2.14 -8.13
CA THR A 199 13.89 -2.56 -7.17
C THR A 199 12.50 -2.10 -7.61
N LEU A 200 11.57 -3.05 -7.76
CA LEU A 200 10.16 -2.75 -8.06
C LEU A 200 9.34 -2.77 -6.77
N CYS A 201 8.66 -1.67 -6.44
CA CYS A 201 7.83 -1.57 -5.24
C CYS A 201 6.33 -1.71 -5.57
N PHE A 202 5.64 -2.55 -4.81
CA PHE A 202 4.20 -2.84 -4.93
C PHE A 202 3.48 -2.66 -3.60
N ILE A 203 2.25 -2.13 -3.69
CA ILE A 203 1.26 -2.24 -2.62
C ILE A 203 0.23 -3.29 -3.07
N ALA A 204 0.18 -4.44 -2.39
CA ALA A 204 -0.36 -5.70 -2.94
C ALA A 204 -1.64 -6.22 -2.27
N ASP A 205 -2.25 -5.44 -1.38
CA ASP A 205 -3.36 -5.81 -0.51
C ASP A 205 -4.74 -5.33 -1.01
N GLN A 206 -4.86 -4.95 -2.29
CA GLN A 206 -6.14 -4.66 -2.92
C GLN A 206 -6.67 -5.86 -3.71
N ASP A 207 -7.98 -5.88 -3.92
CA ASP A 207 -8.64 -6.88 -4.77
C ASP A 207 -8.12 -6.81 -6.21
N ALA A 208 -7.56 -7.93 -6.70
CA ALA A 208 -6.96 -8.03 -8.03
C ALA A 208 -7.97 -8.35 -9.14
N GLY A 209 -9.26 -8.49 -8.82
CA GLY A 209 -10.32 -8.80 -9.76
C GLY A 209 -10.55 -10.31 -9.95
N LYS A 210 -11.53 -10.69 -10.79
CA LYS A 210 -11.89 -12.10 -11.05
C LYS A 210 -10.76 -12.99 -11.59
N LYS A 211 -9.71 -12.40 -12.14
CA LYS A 211 -8.55 -13.11 -12.73
C LYS A 211 -7.31 -13.09 -11.83
N GLY A 212 -7.45 -12.66 -10.58
CA GLY A 212 -6.39 -12.76 -9.58
C GLY A 212 -6.17 -14.20 -9.13
N ILE A 213 -5.09 -14.42 -8.39
CA ILE A 213 -4.84 -15.69 -7.71
C ILE A 213 -5.50 -15.63 -6.35
N PHE A 214 -6.33 -16.61 -6.04
CA PHE A 214 -7.06 -16.69 -4.78
C PHE A 214 -6.23 -17.44 -3.75
N VAL A 215 -5.75 -16.71 -2.74
CA VAL A 215 -5.00 -17.25 -1.59
C VAL A 215 -5.64 -16.79 -0.30
N ASP A 216 -5.34 -17.47 0.79
CA ASP A 216 -5.91 -17.13 2.09
C ASP A 216 -5.31 -15.83 2.62
N PHE A 217 -6.19 -14.97 3.11
CA PHE A 217 -5.87 -13.77 3.86
C PHE A 217 -6.91 -13.62 4.96
N PHE A 218 -6.47 -13.76 6.20
CA PHE A 218 -7.32 -13.90 7.39
C PHE A 218 -8.32 -15.04 7.26
N GLY A 219 -7.83 -16.23 6.89
CA GLY A 219 -8.63 -17.46 6.77
C GLY A 219 -9.67 -17.45 5.64
N ARG A 220 -9.64 -16.46 4.75
CA ARG A 220 -10.60 -16.32 3.64
C ARG A 220 -9.88 -16.09 2.33
N LYS A 221 -10.35 -16.72 1.24
CA LYS A 221 -9.83 -16.51 -0.11
C LYS A 221 -9.95 -15.04 -0.55
N ALA A 222 -8.82 -14.44 -0.88
CA ALA A 222 -8.72 -13.07 -1.39
C ALA A 222 -8.05 -13.06 -2.77
N SER A 223 -8.66 -12.33 -3.72
CA SER A 223 -8.09 -12.16 -5.05
C SER A 223 -6.83 -11.28 -5.01
N THR A 224 -5.70 -11.85 -5.40
CA THR A 224 -4.37 -11.24 -5.24
C THR A 224 -3.60 -11.16 -6.58
N TYR A 225 -2.72 -10.16 -6.71
CA TYR A 225 -2.07 -9.82 -7.96
C TYR A 225 -1.03 -10.87 -8.40
N LYS A 226 -1.37 -11.64 -9.43
CA LYS A 226 -0.45 -12.60 -10.07
C LYS A 226 0.81 -11.97 -10.65
N SER A 227 0.79 -10.68 -10.99
CA SER A 227 1.92 -10.00 -11.62
C SER A 227 3.18 -10.01 -10.76
N ILE A 228 3.05 -10.03 -9.42
CA ILE A 228 4.19 -10.05 -8.51
C ILE A 228 4.92 -11.40 -8.61
N GLY A 229 4.19 -12.50 -8.46
CA GLY A 229 4.77 -13.84 -8.59
C GLY A 229 5.31 -14.12 -9.99
N LEU A 230 4.60 -13.71 -11.05
CA LEU A 230 5.09 -13.83 -12.42
C LEU A 230 6.40 -13.07 -12.65
N LEU A 231 6.52 -11.83 -12.16
CA LEU A 231 7.77 -11.06 -12.27
C LEU A 231 8.92 -11.72 -11.50
N ALA A 232 8.65 -12.28 -10.32
CA ALA A 232 9.66 -12.97 -9.53
C ALA A 232 10.18 -14.22 -10.23
N ILE A 233 9.27 -15.04 -10.78
CA ILE A 233 9.61 -16.25 -11.54
C ILE A 233 10.37 -15.90 -12.82
N THR A 234 9.83 -14.99 -13.64
CA THR A 234 10.42 -14.65 -14.95
C THR A 234 11.82 -14.05 -14.83
N ASN A 235 12.08 -13.23 -13.81
CA ASN A 235 13.39 -12.61 -13.62
C ASN A 235 14.29 -13.36 -12.63
N ASN A 236 13.79 -14.45 -12.01
CA ASN A 236 14.50 -15.21 -10.99
C ASN A 236 15.04 -14.33 -9.83
N ILE A 237 14.19 -13.45 -9.30
CA ILE A 237 14.55 -12.43 -8.29
C ILE A 237 13.80 -12.60 -6.97
N PRO A 238 14.39 -12.20 -5.82
CA PRO A 238 13.74 -12.31 -4.53
C PRO A 238 12.58 -11.31 -4.34
N ILE A 239 11.69 -11.62 -3.40
CA ILE A 239 10.60 -10.76 -2.94
C ILE A 239 10.83 -10.41 -1.47
N ALA A 240 11.02 -9.14 -1.14
CA ALA A 240 11.04 -8.64 0.23
C ALA A 240 9.66 -8.07 0.59
N VAL A 241 9.04 -8.59 1.65
CA VAL A 241 7.75 -8.14 2.16
C VAL A 241 7.99 -7.25 3.38
N GLY A 242 7.72 -5.95 3.22
CA GLY A 242 8.02 -4.92 4.22
C GLY A 242 6.79 -4.19 4.74
N TYR A 243 6.97 -3.54 5.89
CA TYR A 243 5.98 -2.69 6.55
C TYR A 243 6.62 -1.40 7.06
N SER A 244 5.76 -0.42 7.36
CA SER A 244 6.11 0.81 8.04
C SER A 244 5.03 1.14 9.07
N ARG A 245 5.31 0.85 10.34
CA ARG A 245 4.38 0.97 11.47
C ARG A 245 4.62 2.29 12.20
N ARG A 246 3.56 3.06 12.47
CA ARG A 246 3.66 4.21 13.37
C ARG A 246 3.81 3.75 14.81
N LEU A 247 4.70 4.39 15.57
CA LEU A 247 4.87 4.17 17.00
C LEU A 247 4.31 5.35 17.81
N ASP A 248 3.69 5.05 18.95
CA ASP A 248 3.24 6.00 19.97
C ASP A 248 2.37 7.16 19.46
N ASN A 249 1.66 6.98 18.35
CA ASN A 249 0.89 8.02 17.64
C ASN A 249 1.69 9.24 17.16
N LYS A 250 3.02 9.22 17.28
CA LYS A 250 3.92 10.31 16.87
C LYS A 250 4.25 10.23 15.40
N PHE A 251 4.86 11.27 14.85
CA PHE A 251 5.54 11.19 13.54
C PHE A 251 6.84 10.37 13.66
N TYR A 252 6.72 9.09 14.01
CA TYR A 252 7.82 8.17 14.18
C TYR A 252 7.43 6.77 13.72
N PHE A 253 8.28 6.15 12.89
CA PHE A 253 7.94 4.91 12.19
C PHE A 253 8.98 3.81 12.39
N GLU A 254 8.54 2.60 12.71
CA GLU A 254 9.34 1.39 12.57
C GLU A 254 9.16 0.83 11.16
N ILE A 255 10.24 0.76 10.40
CA ILE A 255 10.25 0.19 9.05
C ILE A 255 10.98 -1.13 9.11
N GLY A 256 10.33 -2.19 8.64
CA GLY A 256 10.92 -3.52 8.71
C GLY A 256 10.56 -4.43 7.55
N ILE A 257 11.30 -5.53 7.45
CA ILE A 257 11.03 -6.62 6.53
C ILE A 257 10.52 -7.80 7.35
N ASN A 258 9.31 -8.24 7.03
CA ASN A 258 8.67 -9.38 7.67
C ASN A 258 9.15 -10.70 7.07
N ARG A 259 9.35 -10.73 5.75
CA ARG A 259 9.84 -11.92 5.04
C ARG A 259 10.61 -11.56 3.79
N ILE A 260 11.62 -12.38 3.45
CA ILE A 260 12.21 -12.40 2.11
C ILE A 260 11.98 -13.79 1.53
N ILE A 261 11.41 -13.85 0.33
CA ILE A 261 11.12 -15.08 -0.42
C ILE A 261 12.18 -15.18 -1.53
N PHE A 262 12.95 -16.25 -1.54
CA PHE A 262 14.04 -16.49 -2.48
C PHE A 262 13.67 -17.50 -3.57
N PRO A 263 14.26 -17.38 -4.78
CA PRO A 263 13.91 -18.28 -5.88
C PRO A 263 14.05 -19.77 -5.62
N GLN A 264 15.00 -20.15 -4.79
CA GLN A 264 15.23 -21.55 -4.40
C GLN A 264 14.03 -22.13 -3.63
N GLU A 265 13.23 -21.32 -2.94
CA GLU A 265 12.09 -21.80 -2.16
C GLU A 265 10.91 -22.26 -3.04
N TRP A 266 10.80 -21.74 -4.27
CA TRP A 266 9.72 -22.09 -5.20
C TRP A 266 10.17 -22.94 -6.40
N ALA A 267 11.46 -23.27 -6.49
CA ALA A 267 12.03 -23.99 -7.62
C ALA A 267 11.41 -25.38 -7.84
N GLU A 268 11.01 -26.06 -6.75
CA GLU A 268 10.46 -27.42 -6.77
C GLU A 268 8.96 -27.46 -6.44
N LYS A 269 8.26 -26.32 -6.50
CA LYS A 269 6.81 -26.28 -6.27
C LYS A 269 6.08 -26.63 -7.55
N ASP A 270 5.02 -27.44 -7.44
CA ASP A 270 4.16 -27.77 -8.59
C ASP A 270 3.43 -26.54 -9.14
N ASP A 271 3.00 -25.64 -8.25
CA ASP A 271 2.44 -24.33 -8.60
C ASP A 271 3.20 -23.20 -7.86
N PRO A 272 4.37 -22.77 -8.41
CA PRO A 272 5.16 -21.70 -7.82
C PRO A 272 4.40 -20.38 -7.71
N LEU A 273 3.51 -20.09 -8.67
CA LEU A 273 2.80 -18.81 -8.71
C LEU A 273 1.82 -18.68 -7.54
N THR A 274 1.02 -19.73 -7.29
CA THR A 274 0.10 -19.74 -6.14
C THR A 274 0.87 -19.78 -4.84
N TRP A 275 1.94 -20.58 -4.74
CA TRP A 275 2.78 -20.65 -3.55
C TRP A 275 3.36 -19.28 -3.19
N ILE A 276 4.08 -18.62 -4.11
CA ILE A 276 4.64 -17.27 -3.91
C ILE A 276 3.55 -16.29 -3.48
N THR A 277 2.37 -16.35 -4.13
CA THR A 277 1.25 -15.47 -3.83
C THR A 277 0.71 -15.66 -2.42
N ALA A 278 0.65 -16.90 -1.94
CA ALA A 278 0.27 -17.22 -0.58
C ALA A 278 1.33 -16.72 0.42
N GLU A 279 2.62 -16.95 0.14
CA GLU A 279 3.70 -16.59 1.07
C GLU A 279 3.80 -15.09 1.31
N TYR A 280 3.74 -14.24 0.28
CA TYR A 280 3.76 -12.80 0.52
C TYR A 280 2.47 -12.28 1.13
N THR A 281 1.33 -12.92 0.85
CA THR A 281 0.04 -12.55 1.45
C THR A 281 0.01 -12.88 2.94
N MET A 282 0.55 -14.05 3.32
CA MET A 282 0.73 -14.45 4.71
C MET A 282 1.71 -13.53 5.44
N ALA A 283 2.80 -13.12 4.80
CA ALA A 283 3.72 -12.15 5.38
C ALA A 283 3.07 -10.77 5.61
N ILE A 284 2.15 -10.35 4.72
CA ILE A 284 1.32 -9.17 4.96
C ILE A 284 0.39 -9.38 6.16
N GLU A 285 -0.29 -10.51 6.22
CA GLU A 285 -1.19 -10.85 7.32
C GLU A 285 -0.49 -10.80 8.68
N GLN A 286 0.74 -11.33 8.78
CA GLN A 286 1.52 -11.36 10.01
C GLN A 286 1.73 -9.96 10.59
N PHE A 287 2.27 -8.99 9.82
CA PHE A 287 2.48 -7.65 10.36
C PHE A 287 1.17 -6.87 10.55
N VAL A 288 0.09 -7.20 9.82
CA VAL A 288 -1.24 -6.63 10.07
C VAL A 288 -1.79 -7.14 11.39
N ARG A 289 -1.61 -8.43 11.73
CA ARG A 289 -2.04 -9.01 13.00
C ARG A 289 -1.32 -8.42 14.20
N GLU A 290 -0.06 -7.99 14.04
CA GLU A 290 0.71 -7.33 15.10
C GLU A 290 0.11 -5.97 15.52
N ASP A 291 -0.44 -5.19 14.58
CA ASP A 291 -1.21 -3.98 14.90
C ASP A 291 -2.33 -3.75 13.87
N PRO A 292 -3.49 -4.40 14.07
CA PRO A 292 -4.60 -4.35 13.11
C PRO A 292 -5.15 -2.94 12.93
N SER A 293 -4.93 -2.05 13.90
CA SER A 293 -5.45 -0.69 13.87
C SER A 293 -4.80 0.18 12.78
N GLN A 294 -3.67 -0.24 12.21
CA GLN A 294 -2.96 0.51 11.17
C GLN A 294 -3.23 0.02 9.74
N TYR A 295 -4.05 -1.02 9.57
CA TYR A 295 -4.43 -1.55 8.26
C TYR A 295 -5.71 -0.90 7.72
N TRP A 296 -5.81 -0.75 6.40
CA TRP A 296 -6.94 -0.10 5.75
C TRP A 296 -8.16 -1.03 5.59
N TRP A 297 -8.88 -1.25 6.68
CA TRP A 297 -10.06 -2.13 6.72
C TRP A 297 -11.23 -1.69 5.84
N LEU A 298 -11.27 -0.43 5.36
CA LEU A 298 -12.29 0.03 4.41
C LEU A 298 -12.12 -0.51 2.98
N HIS A 299 -11.04 -1.21 2.68
CA HIS A 299 -10.84 -1.79 1.35
C HIS A 299 -11.81 -2.93 1.09
N ARG A 300 -12.16 -3.12 -0.19
CA ARG A 300 -12.95 -4.27 -0.64
C ARG A 300 -12.03 -5.43 -0.97
N ARG A 301 -11.20 -5.87 -0.02
CA ARG A 301 -10.16 -6.89 -0.24
C ARG A 301 -10.76 -8.23 -0.70
N TRP A 302 -11.91 -8.62 -0.14
CA TRP A 302 -12.64 -9.84 -0.48
C TRP A 302 -13.81 -9.59 -1.46
N LYS A 303 -13.68 -8.61 -2.38
CA LYS A 303 -14.76 -8.26 -3.30
C LYS A 303 -15.15 -9.40 -4.25
N HIS A 304 -14.14 -10.04 -4.85
CA HIS A 304 -14.35 -11.19 -5.71
C HIS A 304 -14.07 -12.46 -4.91
N ARG A 305 -14.82 -13.51 -5.20
CA ARG A 305 -14.67 -14.84 -4.61
C ARG A 305 -14.24 -15.84 -5.70
N PRO A 306 -13.63 -16.98 -5.32
CA PRO A 306 -13.46 -18.11 -6.23
C PRO A 306 -14.79 -18.49 -6.88
N LYS A 307 -14.75 -19.01 -8.10
CA LYS A 307 -15.98 -19.33 -8.84
C LYS A 307 -16.81 -20.39 -8.12
N GLU A 308 -16.14 -21.33 -7.45
CA GLU A 308 -16.78 -22.41 -6.69
C GLU A 308 -17.65 -21.83 -5.57
N GLU A 309 -17.17 -20.79 -4.88
CA GLU A 309 -17.94 -20.14 -3.81
C GLU A 309 -19.07 -19.24 -4.34
N GLU A 310 -18.88 -18.56 -5.48
CA GLU A 310 -19.95 -17.75 -6.10
C GLU A 310 -21.12 -18.64 -6.55
N GLN A 311 -20.84 -19.86 -7.01
CA GLN A 311 -21.88 -20.80 -7.46
C GLN A 311 -22.69 -21.39 -6.30
N HIS A 312 -22.04 -21.74 -5.18
CA HIS A 312 -22.73 -22.24 -3.99
C HIS A 312 -23.71 -21.22 -3.39
N SER A 313 -23.36 -19.92 -3.42
CA SER A 313 -24.24 -18.85 -2.92
C SER A 313 -25.47 -18.53 -3.78
N LEU A 314 -25.58 -19.11 -4.99
CA LEU A 314 -26.73 -18.94 -5.89
C LEU A 314 -27.66 -20.16 -5.90
N THR A 315 -27.25 -21.25 -5.26
CA THR A 315 -28.00 -22.51 -5.15
C THR A 315 -28.66 -22.71 -3.78
N GLU A 316 -28.37 -21.83 -2.81
CA GLU A 316 -29.05 -21.69 -1.51
C GLU A 316 -29.95 -20.45 -1.51
#